data_AF-A0A3C0I088-F1
#
_entry.id   AF-A0A3C0I088-F1
#
_cell.length_a   1.000
_cell.length_b   1.000
_cell.length_c   1.000
_cell.angle_alpha   90.00
_cell.angle_beta   90.00
_cell.angle_gamma   90.00
#
_symmetry.space_group_name_H-M   'P 1'
#
loop_
_entity.id
_entity.type
_entity.pdbx_description
1 polymer ?
#
loop_
_entity_poly.entity_id
_entity_poly.type
_entity_poly.pdbx_seq_one_letter_code
_entity_poly.pdbx_strand_id
1 'polypeptide(L)'
;MKTLSLIIDEVINHAVHFKNKRWRNALAQGVLLSGIGLSPLISSAATIQDSTFRDNNHNGILDAGEPSRSHSTLSAPPNTLKVLLQGNGTITSSPGGINCGSDCDQQYIPNTSIILTATPDKDYVFVSWSGACQSETAGCTVNMSTDQNVTATFDYSPEDILTVSKTALGSVTPNVGKVPLQVDLEASQSRVPDGRIFNYQWASSEAQKTSGQRASLTLAVIDSYGEKGTTEKTEVTLTVKKQGTGNGTITGIGIDCGSDCTENYLADTSVTLTAKPDNEATFVGWSG
;
A
#
# COMPACT_ATOMS: atom_id res chain seq x y z
N MET A 1 -62.34 -3.01 28.66
CA MET A 1 -62.84 -1.78 29.31
C MET A 1 -63.41 -2.15 30.68
N LYS A 2 -62.59 -2.06 31.73
CA LYS A 2 -62.93 -1.95 33.15
C LYS A 2 -61.65 -1.54 33.88
N THR A 3 -61.83 -0.75 34.93
CA THR A 3 -61.03 0.41 35.34
C THR A 3 -59.97 0.13 36.41
N LEU A 4 -58.97 1.01 36.47
CA LEU A 4 -58.04 1.25 37.57
C LEU A 4 -58.74 1.20 38.95
N SER A 5 -58.31 0.31 39.84
CA SER A 5 -58.02 0.56 41.27
C SER A 5 -57.68 -0.76 41.95
N LEU A 6 -56.76 -0.70 42.92
CA LEU A 6 -56.20 -1.78 43.78
C LEU A 6 -54.87 -2.36 43.29
N ILE A 7 -53.90 -1.45 43.31
CA ILE A 7 -52.51 -1.67 43.72
C ILE A 7 -52.52 -2.05 45.23
N ILE A 8 -51.56 -2.88 45.64
CA ILE A 8 -51.26 -3.40 46.99
C ILE A 8 -52.02 -4.68 47.36
N ASP A 9 -51.49 -5.86 46.96
CA ASP A 9 -51.44 -7.11 47.77
C ASP A 9 -51.08 -8.38 46.98
N GLU A 10 -50.17 -8.28 46.00
CA GLU A 10 -49.59 -9.48 45.36
C GLU A 10 -48.05 -9.47 45.39
N VAL A 11 -47.51 -9.01 46.53
CA VAL A 11 -46.09 -9.20 46.91
C VAL A 11 -45.97 -9.86 48.30
N ILE A 12 -47.08 -10.03 49.03
CA ILE A 12 -47.10 -10.68 50.34
C ILE A 12 -47.60 -12.13 50.19
N ASN A 13 -46.79 -12.99 49.57
CA ASN A 13 -46.86 -14.43 49.83
C ASN A 13 -45.60 -15.19 49.36
N HIS A 14 -44.44 -14.81 49.90
CA HIS A 14 -43.33 -15.75 50.16
C HIS A 14 -42.31 -15.13 51.13
N ALA A 15 -42.81 -14.67 52.28
CA ALA A 15 -41.95 -14.32 53.41
C ALA A 15 -42.74 -14.46 54.73
N VAL A 16 -43.29 -15.66 54.97
CA VAL A 16 -43.72 -16.05 56.32
C VAL A 16 -42.77 -17.12 56.80
N HIS A 17 -41.69 -16.70 57.46
CA HIS A 17 -41.34 -17.16 58.80
C HIS A 17 -40.05 -16.48 59.26
N PHE A 18 -40.16 -15.31 59.87
CA PHE A 18 -39.38 -14.94 61.05
C PHE A 18 -40.06 -13.74 61.71
N LYS A 19 -41.03 -14.01 62.58
CA LYS A 19 -41.62 -13.00 63.47
C LYS A 19 -40.66 -12.75 64.65
N ASN A 20 -40.29 -11.48 64.79
CA ASN A 20 -40.12 -10.71 66.03
C ASN A 20 -38.98 -11.04 67.00
N LYS A 21 -38.02 -10.12 67.14
CA LYS A 21 -38.11 -9.06 68.18
C LYS A 21 -36.99 -7.99 68.07
N ARG A 22 -37.44 -6.72 68.12
CA ARG A 22 -36.76 -5.52 68.64
C ARG A 22 -35.70 -4.82 67.77
N TRP A 23 -36.16 -3.96 66.85
CA TRP A 23 -35.56 -2.64 66.63
C TRP A 23 -36.68 -1.60 66.45
N ARG A 24 -37.16 -1.05 67.57
CA ARG A 24 -37.76 0.28 67.59
C ARG A 24 -36.63 1.25 67.95
N ASN A 25 -36.49 2.31 67.15
CA ASN A 25 -35.71 3.53 67.33
C ASN A 25 -34.54 3.72 66.35
N ALA A 26 -34.89 4.16 65.14
CA ALA A 26 -34.07 5.10 64.36
C ALA A 26 -34.97 5.84 63.35
N LEU A 27 -36.08 6.43 63.84
CA LEU A 27 -36.81 7.46 63.11
C LEU A 27 -36.81 8.71 63.98
N ALA A 28 -35.70 9.44 63.92
CA ALA A 28 -35.63 10.83 64.34
C ALA A 28 -34.45 11.49 63.61
N GLN A 29 -34.69 11.89 62.36
CA GLN A 29 -34.32 13.20 61.80
C GLN A 29 -34.57 13.14 60.28
N GLY A 30 -35.63 13.81 59.85
CA GLY A 30 -36.00 13.91 58.46
C GLY A 30 -35.05 14.84 57.71
N VAL A 31 -34.62 14.41 56.53
CA VAL A 31 -34.19 15.29 55.45
C VAL A 31 -34.84 14.80 54.17
N LEU A 32 -35.79 15.60 53.68
CA LEU A 32 -36.35 15.49 52.33
C LEU A 32 -35.27 15.89 51.33
N LEU A 33 -34.97 15.04 50.36
CA LEU A 33 -34.42 15.46 49.07
C LEU A 33 -35.07 14.61 47.97
N SER A 34 -35.99 15.27 47.27
CA SER A 34 -36.63 14.86 46.02
C SER A 34 -35.67 15.03 44.83
N GLY A 35 -35.72 14.08 43.89
CA GLY A 35 -34.97 14.08 42.63
C GLY A 35 -33.70 13.23 42.76
N ILE A 36 -33.46 12.17 41.98
CA ILE A 36 -33.42 12.09 40.52
C ILE A 36 -33.76 10.64 40.09
N GLY A 37 -34.19 10.49 38.84
CA GLY A 37 -34.86 9.33 38.25
C GLY A 37 -34.18 7.95 38.38
N LEU A 38 -35.04 6.94 38.41
CA LEU A 38 -34.74 5.52 38.30
C LEU A 38 -34.20 5.20 36.90
N SER A 39 -33.06 4.51 36.84
CA SER A 39 -32.76 3.51 35.81
C SER A 39 -32.51 2.17 36.52
N PRO A 40 -32.95 1.03 35.97
CA PRO A 40 -32.93 -0.23 36.68
C PRO A 40 -31.52 -0.81 36.63
N LEU A 41 -30.88 -0.99 37.78
CA LEU A 41 -29.73 -1.88 37.87
C LEU A 41 -30.20 -3.27 38.29
N ILE A 42 -29.68 -4.21 37.53
CA ILE A 42 -29.99 -5.62 37.46
C ILE A 42 -29.61 -6.32 38.76
N SER A 43 -30.47 -7.27 39.10
CA SER A 43 -30.29 -8.37 40.05
C SER A 43 -28.85 -8.87 40.17
N SER A 44 -28.33 -8.88 41.39
CA SER A 44 -27.52 -10.00 41.88
C SER A 44 -27.54 -9.97 43.40
N ALA A 45 -28.42 -10.78 43.97
CA ALA A 45 -28.36 -11.12 45.38
C ALA A 45 -27.06 -11.89 45.63
N ALA A 46 -26.11 -11.29 46.34
CA ALA A 46 -25.00 -12.03 46.90
C ALA A 46 -25.56 -12.93 48.02
N THR A 47 -25.66 -14.22 47.75
CA THR A 47 -25.93 -15.25 48.76
C THR A 47 -24.69 -15.36 49.65
N ILE A 48 -24.76 -14.81 50.87
CA ILE A 48 -23.79 -15.17 51.92
C ILE A 48 -24.21 -16.55 52.41
N GLN A 49 -23.59 -17.59 51.85
CA GLN A 49 -23.78 -18.95 52.32
C GLN A 49 -22.92 -19.15 53.58
N ASP A 50 -23.62 -19.32 54.70
CA ASP A 50 -23.13 -19.89 55.97
C ASP A 50 -22.05 -19.10 56.72
N SER A 51 -22.42 -17.94 57.26
CA SER A 51 -21.69 -17.36 58.39
C SER A 51 -22.31 -17.86 59.70
N THR A 52 -21.83 -18.98 60.23
CA THR A 52 -22.15 -19.37 61.62
C THR A 52 -21.40 -18.45 62.58
N PHE A 53 -22.06 -17.40 63.03
CA PHE A 53 -21.58 -16.64 64.18
C PHE A 53 -21.71 -17.52 65.42
N ARG A 54 -20.57 -18.02 65.93
CA ARG A 54 -20.51 -18.64 67.26
C ARG A 54 -20.26 -17.55 68.28
N ASP A 55 -21.13 -17.48 69.27
CA ASP A 55 -20.88 -16.76 70.52
C ASP A 55 -19.80 -17.52 71.29
N ASN A 56 -18.54 -17.11 71.16
CA ASN A 56 -17.44 -17.82 71.80
C ASN A 56 -17.35 -17.51 73.29
N ASN A 57 -17.90 -16.38 73.73
CA ASN A 57 -17.91 -15.99 75.13
C ASN A 57 -19.15 -16.48 75.91
N HIS A 58 -20.12 -17.08 75.22
CA HIS A 58 -21.34 -17.68 75.75
C HIS A 58 -22.25 -16.71 76.52
N ASN A 59 -22.22 -15.40 76.22
CA ASN A 59 -23.10 -14.40 76.85
C ASN A 59 -24.51 -14.32 76.23
N GLY A 60 -24.77 -15.06 75.14
CA GLY A 60 -26.03 -15.11 74.43
C GLY A 60 -26.28 -13.95 73.46
N ILE A 61 -25.29 -13.11 73.17
CA ILE A 61 -25.38 -11.97 72.26
C ILE A 61 -24.21 -11.97 71.28
N LEU A 62 -24.50 -11.75 70.00
CA LEU A 62 -23.46 -11.60 68.97
C LEU A 62 -22.98 -10.14 68.94
N ASP A 63 -21.79 -9.89 69.48
CA ASP A 63 -21.22 -8.53 69.63
C ASP A 63 -20.12 -8.27 68.58
N ALA A 64 -19.95 -7.01 68.15
CA ALA A 64 -18.99 -6.58 67.12
C ALA A 64 -17.50 -6.64 67.54
N GLY A 65 -17.19 -7.30 68.66
CA GLY A 65 -15.84 -7.44 69.21
C GLY A 65 -15.24 -8.85 69.10
N GLU A 66 -15.97 -9.83 68.57
CA GLU A 66 -15.42 -11.17 68.37
C GLU A 66 -14.59 -11.24 67.07
N PRO A 67 -13.33 -11.71 67.10
CA PRO A 67 -12.56 -11.86 65.88
C PRO A 67 -13.25 -12.92 65.02
N SER A 68 -13.74 -12.49 63.85
CA SER A 68 -14.16 -13.42 62.81
C SER A 68 -12.98 -14.33 62.50
N ARG A 69 -13.12 -15.64 62.78
CA ARG A 69 -12.20 -16.62 62.18
C ARG A 69 -12.28 -16.40 60.67
N SER A 70 -11.11 -16.18 60.06
CA SER A 70 -10.93 -15.99 58.62
C SER A 70 -11.94 -16.83 57.84
N HIS A 71 -12.90 -16.17 57.21
CA HIS A 71 -13.72 -16.80 56.19
C HIS A 71 -12.74 -17.36 55.16
N SER A 72 -12.66 -18.68 55.06
CA SER A 72 -12.10 -19.30 53.88
C SER A 72 -13.07 -18.96 52.77
N THR A 73 -12.80 -17.88 52.04
CA THR A 73 -13.58 -17.51 50.87
C THR A 73 -13.55 -18.70 49.93
N LEU A 74 -14.70 -19.35 49.73
CA LEU A 74 -14.85 -20.40 48.73
C LEU A 74 -14.72 -19.73 47.35
N SER A 75 -13.48 -19.51 46.91
CA SER A 75 -13.20 -18.94 45.60
C SER A 75 -13.59 -19.99 44.57
N ALA A 76 -14.46 -19.61 43.63
CA ALA A 76 -14.81 -20.47 42.51
C ALA A 76 -13.54 -20.85 41.73
N PRO A 77 -13.46 -22.07 41.18
CA PRO A 77 -12.28 -22.49 40.42
C PRO A 77 -12.01 -21.52 39.25
N PRO A 78 -10.74 -21.24 38.92
CA PRO A 78 -10.42 -20.32 37.84
C PRO A 78 -10.81 -20.90 36.48
N ASN A 79 -11.15 -20.00 35.55
CA ASN A 79 -11.42 -20.33 34.16
C ASN A 79 -10.15 -20.15 33.31
N THR A 80 -9.97 -21.02 32.32
CA THR A 80 -8.81 -20.99 31.41
C THR A 80 -9.15 -20.22 30.14
N LEU A 81 -8.34 -19.22 29.80
CA LEU A 81 -8.35 -18.55 28.50
C LEU A 81 -7.25 -19.16 27.64
N LYS A 82 -7.58 -19.70 26.47
CA LYS A 82 -6.60 -20.09 25.45
C LYS A 82 -6.66 -19.14 24.27
N VAL A 83 -5.50 -18.72 23.80
CA VAL A 83 -5.35 -17.84 22.65
C VAL A 83 -4.60 -18.56 21.55
N LEU A 84 -5.20 -18.61 20.36
CA LEU A 84 -4.57 -19.15 19.16
C LEU A 84 -4.01 -17.99 18.33
N LEU A 85 -2.72 -18.04 18.05
CA LEU A 85 -2.05 -17.11 17.14
C LEU A 85 -1.94 -17.77 15.77
N GLN A 86 -2.54 -17.15 14.75
CA GLN A 86 -2.41 -17.55 13.35
C GLN A 86 -1.64 -16.48 12.58
N GLY A 87 -0.54 -16.84 11.92
CA GLY A 87 0.39 -15.89 11.32
C GLY A 87 1.57 -15.58 12.23
N ASN A 88 2.16 -14.40 12.10
CA ASN A 88 3.25 -13.93 12.98
C ASN A 88 2.90 -12.57 13.62
N GLY A 89 3.26 -12.45 14.88
CA GLY A 89 2.93 -11.32 15.75
C GLY A 89 3.05 -11.72 17.22
N THR A 90 2.62 -10.82 18.09
CA THR A 90 2.55 -11.05 19.54
C THR A 90 1.19 -10.62 20.08
N ILE A 91 0.72 -11.33 21.11
CA ILE A 91 -0.55 -11.00 21.78
C ILE A 91 -0.32 -10.88 23.29
N THR A 92 -0.71 -9.77 23.88
CA THR A 92 -0.59 -9.54 25.33
C THR A 92 -1.94 -9.29 25.99
N SER A 93 -2.10 -9.64 27.27
CA SER A 93 -3.32 -9.35 28.04
C SER A 93 -3.16 -8.29 29.15
N SER A 94 -4.27 -7.64 29.50
CA SER A 94 -4.46 -6.87 30.73
C SER A 94 -5.80 -7.24 31.38
N PRO A 95 -5.85 -7.80 32.61
CA PRO A 95 -4.72 -8.14 33.48
C PRO A 95 -3.72 -9.10 32.83
N GLY A 96 -2.44 -8.98 33.22
CA GLY A 96 -1.34 -9.75 32.63
C GLY A 96 -1.47 -11.25 32.84
N GLY A 97 -0.76 -12.02 32.01
CA GLY A 97 -0.70 -13.48 32.09
C GLY A 97 -0.69 -14.17 30.72
N ILE A 98 -1.14 -13.49 29.66
CA ILE A 98 -0.97 -13.94 28.28
C ILE A 98 0.13 -13.15 27.60
N ASN A 99 1.06 -13.84 26.93
CA ASN A 99 2.06 -13.30 26.01
C ASN A 99 2.27 -14.28 24.84
N CYS A 100 1.27 -14.36 23.96
CA CYS A 100 1.26 -15.34 22.87
C CYS A 100 2.32 -14.98 21.84
N GLY A 101 3.09 -16.00 21.50
CA GLY A 101 4.44 -15.94 20.96
C GLY A 101 5.28 -17.01 21.66
N SER A 102 5.12 -17.11 22.99
CA SER A 102 5.64 -18.22 23.80
C SER A 102 4.66 -18.77 24.84
N ASP A 103 3.69 -17.97 25.32
CA ASP A 103 2.72 -18.39 26.33
C ASP A 103 1.29 -17.97 25.96
N CYS A 104 0.44 -18.96 25.69
CA CYS A 104 -0.84 -18.79 25.02
C CYS A 104 -2.05 -19.23 25.85
N ASP A 105 -1.84 -19.62 27.11
CA ASP A 105 -2.93 -20.03 27.98
C ASP A 105 -2.73 -19.57 29.42
N GLN A 106 -3.81 -19.09 30.04
CA GLN A 106 -3.74 -18.55 31.40
C GLN A 106 -5.07 -18.75 32.13
N GLN A 107 -4.97 -18.99 33.44
CA GLN A 107 -6.10 -19.07 34.35
C GLN A 107 -6.44 -17.72 34.96
N TYR A 108 -7.73 -17.38 34.96
CA TYR A 108 -8.28 -16.14 35.50
C TYR A 108 -9.45 -16.43 36.45
N ILE A 109 -9.62 -15.54 37.43
CA ILE A 109 -10.76 -15.61 38.35
C ILE A 109 -12.06 -15.43 37.55
N PRO A 110 -13.14 -16.18 37.84
CA PRO A 110 -14.41 -16.01 37.16
C PRO A 110 -14.93 -14.57 37.20
N ASN A 111 -15.58 -14.14 36.12
CA ASN A 111 -16.09 -12.79 35.89
C ASN A 111 -15.01 -11.69 35.74
N THR A 112 -13.74 -12.06 35.57
CA THR A 112 -12.69 -11.10 35.19
C THR A 112 -12.88 -10.65 33.74
N SER A 113 -12.75 -9.34 33.51
CA SER A 113 -12.70 -8.76 32.15
C SER A 113 -11.25 -8.58 31.73
N ILE A 114 -10.88 -9.14 30.58
CA ILE A 114 -9.52 -9.19 30.05
C ILE A 114 -9.48 -8.47 28.71
N ILE A 115 -8.49 -7.60 28.53
CA ILE A 115 -8.23 -6.92 27.26
C ILE A 115 -7.01 -7.58 26.62
N LEU A 116 -7.20 -8.21 25.47
CA LEU A 116 -6.14 -8.71 24.60
C LEU A 116 -5.73 -7.63 23.60
N THR A 117 -4.44 -7.51 23.35
CA THR A 117 -3.85 -6.58 22.38
C THR A 117 -2.95 -7.36 21.42
N ALA A 118 -3.23 -7.28 20.12
CA ALA A 118 -2.44 -7.87 19.06
C ALA A 118 -1.44 -6.85 18.49
N THR A 119 -0.18 -7.26 18.37
CA THR A 119 0.89 -6.48 17.75
C THR A 119 1.49 -7.30 16.61
N PRO A 120 1.28 -6.91 15.34
CA PRO A 120 1.89 -7.61 14.21
C PRO A 120 3.41 -7.54 14.23
N ASP A 121 4.08 -8.61 13.77
CA ASP A 121 5.51 -8.59 13.51
C ASP A 121 5.83 -7.84 12.20
N LYS A 122 7.12 -7.62 11.92
CA LYS A 122 7.56 -7.04 10.65
C LYS A 122 7.01 -7.84 9.46
N ASP A 123 6.47 -7.12 8.47
CA ASP A 123 5.87 -7.65 7.25
C ASP A 123 4.56 -8.44 7.45
N TYR A 124 3.92 -8.28 8.61
CA TYR A 124 2.58 -8.81 8.90
C TYR A 124 1.60 -7.70 9.25
N VAL A 125 0.31 -7.94 9.01
CA VAL A 125 -0.80 -7.08 9.42
C VAL A 125 -1.78 -7.86 10.28
N PHE A 126 -2.37 -7.19 11.27
CA PHE A 126 -3.46 -7.77 12.05
C PHE A 126 -4.74 -7.78 11.22
N VAL A 127 -5.40 -8.92 11.11
CA VAL A 127 -6.61 -9.11 10.31
C VAL A 127 -7.85 -9.03 11.19
N SER A 128 -7.96 -9.93 12.18
CA SER A 128 -9.15 -9.99 13.05
C SER A 128 -8.97 -10.88 14.26
N TRP A 129 -9.86 -10.69 15.23
CA TRP A 129 -10.14 -11.59 16.34
C TRP A 129 -11.36 -12.44 16.04
N SER A 130 -11.34 -13.71 16.46
CA SER A 130 -12.49 -14.62 16.41
C SER A 130 -12.61 -15.51 17.66
N GLY A 131 -13.75 -16.17 17.83
CA GLY A 131 -14.05 -17.00 19.01
C GLY A 131 -14.80 -16.23 20.09
N ALA A 132 -14.31 -16.26 21.33
CA ALA A 132 -14.94 -15.62 22.49
C ALA A 132 -15.01 -14.09 22.41
N CYS A 133 -14.22 -13.49 21.52
CA CYS A 133 -14.28 -12.07 21.20
C CYS A 133 -14.00 -11.88 19.70
N GLN A 134 -14.78 -11.00 19.07
CA GLN A 134 -14.75 -10.73 17.64
C GLN A 134 -14.56 -9.23 17.43
N SER A 135 -13.47 -8.85 16.79
CA SER A 135 -13.05 -7.47 16.61
C SER A 135 -12.06 -7.39 15.45
N GLU A 136 -12.17 -6.35 14.63
CA GLU A 136 -11.20 -6.03 13.57
C GLU A 136 -10.15 -5.01 14.06
N THR A 137 -10.29 -4.55 15.31
CA THR A 137 -9.29 -3.67 15.94
C THR A 137 -8.27 -4.52 16.70
N ALA A 138 -7.06 -3.98 16.89
CA ALA A 138 -5.99 -4.67 17.62
C ALA A 138 -6.38 -5.06 19.06
N GLY A 139 -7.37 -4.39 19.66
CA GLY A 139 -7.90 -4.67 20.98
C GLY A 139 -9.13 -5.61 20.96
N CYS A 140 -9.20 -6.50 21.95
CA CYS A 140 -10.30 -7.45 22.10
C CYS A 140 -10.60 -7.75 23.58
N THR A 141 -11.84 -7.51 24.01
CA THR A 141 -12.26 -7.72 25.39
C THR A 141 -12.97 -9.05 25.57
N VAL A 142 -12.50 -9.86 26.52
CA VAL A 142 -13.04 -11.18 26.88
C VAL A 142 -13.53 -11.15 28.32
N ASN A 143 -14.75 -11.64 28.58
CA ASN A 143 -15.29 -11.78 29.92
C ASN A 143 -15.27 -13.25 30.34
N MET A 144 -14.56 -13.57 31.42
CA MET A 144 -14.28 -14.95 31.85
C MET A 144 -15.42 -15.56 32.67
N SER A 145 -16.55 -15.87 32.03
CA SER A 145 -17.65 -16.62 32.67
C SER A 145 -17.42 -18.14 32.71
N THR A 146 -16.70 -18.67 31.72
CA THR A 146 -16.30 -20.08 31.57
C THR A 146 -14.89 -20.13 30.97
N ASP A 147 -14.38 -21.33 30.70
CA ASP A 147 -13.25 -21.48 29.79
C ASP A 147 -13.57 -20.86 28.42
N GLN A 148 -12.61 -20.14 27.84
CA GLN A 148 -12.80 -19.38 26.60
C GLN A 148 -11.63 -19.61 25.65
N ASN A 149 -11.93 -19.57 24.35
CA ASN A 149 -10.93 -19.64 23.29
C ASN A 149 -11.05 -18.42 22.38
N VAL A 150 -9.93 -17.77 22.08
CA VAL A 150 -9.84 -16.64 21.16
C VAL A 150 -8.78 -16.93 20.12
N THR A 151 -9.02 -16.56 18.87
CA THR A 151 -8.03 -16.64 17.79
C THR A 151 -7.74 -15.24 17.28
N ALA A 152 -6.46 -14.89 17.15
CA ALA A 152 -6.00 -13.70 16.44
C ALA A 152 -5.35 -14.13 15.12
N THR A 153 -5.75 -13.49 14.03
CA THR A 153 -5.23 -13.78 12.70
C THR A 153 -4.38 -12.61 12.22
N PHE A 154 -3.17 -12.93 11.77
CA PHE A 154 -2.22 -12.04 11.14
C PHE A 154 -1.91 -12.58 9.73
N ASP A 155 -1.93 -11.70 8.75
CA ASP A 155 -1.58 -12.04 7.36
C ASP A 155 -0.25 -11.43 6.97
N TYR A 156 0.51 -12.17 6.17
CA TYR A 156 1.76 -11.68 5.60
C TYR A 156 1.47 -10.58 4.58
N SER A 157 1.93 -9.37 4.86
CA SER A 157 1.78 -8.18 4.03
C SER A 157 3.06 -7.33 4.14
N PRO A 158 4.09 -7.64 3.35
CA PRO A 158 5.31 -6.83 3.30
C PRO A 158 4.97 -5.47 2.68
N GLU A 159 4.97 -4.40 3.48
CA GLU A 159 4.73 -3.03 2.99
C GLU A 159 5.90 -2.46 2.15
N ASP A 160 7.00 -3.20 1.97
CA ASP A 160 8.10 -2.81 1.09
C ASP A 160 8.11 -3.64 -0.20
N ILE A 161 7.11 -3.43 -1.07
CA ILE A 161 7.44 -3.41 -2.49
C ILE A 161 7.85 -1.97 -2.83
N LEU A 162 9.15 -1.69 -2.80
CA LEU A 162 9.70 -0.65 -3.67
C LEU A 162 9.19 -0.99 -5.07
N THR A 163 8.15 -0.28 -5.50
CA THR A 163 7.64 -0.37 -6.86
C THR A 163 8.72 0.21 -7.74
N VAL A 164 9.71 -0.62 -8.10
CA VAL A 164 10.66 -0.29 -9.16
C VAL A 164 9.79 -0.10 -10.39
N SER A 165 9.56 1.15 -10.77
CA SER A 165 8.77 1.46 -11.94
C SER A 165 9.48 0.87 -13.16
N LYS A 166 8.69 0.28 -14.07
CA LYS A 166 9.21 -0.19 -15.34
C LYS A 166 9.88 0.98 -16.06
N THR A 167 11.18 0.90 -16.25
CA THR A 167 11.99 1.93 -16.90
C THR A 167 12.64 1.35 -18.15
N ALA A 168 12.27 1.87 -19.31
CA ALA A 168 12.90 1.51 -20.58
C ALA A 168 13.95 2.57 -20.93
N LEU A 169 15.22 2.16 -20.93
CA LEU A 169 16.36 2.99 -21.31
C LEU A 169 17.04 2.37 -22.53
N GLY A 170 17.32 3.18 -23.53
CA GLY A 170 18.00 2.78 -24.75
C GLY A 170 18.90 3.91 -25.25
N SER A 171 20.10 3.56 -25.72
CA SER A 171 21.01 4.49 -26.39
C SER A 171 21.36 4.00 -27.79
N VAL A 172 21.65 4.94 -28.68
CA VAL A 172 22.06 4.69 -30.08
C VAL A 172 23.38 5.40 -30.32
N THR A 173 24.41 4.67 -30.76
CA THR A 173 25.74 5.23 -31.00
C THR A 173 26.44 4.55 -32.17
N PRO A 174 27.18 5.26 -33.04
CA PRO A 174 27.35 6.72 -33.05
C PRO A 174 26.15 7.44 -33.70
N ASN A 175 26.00 8.74 -33.42
CA ASN A 175 24.96 9.60 -34.02
C ASN A 175 25.42 10.28 -35.33
N VAL A 176 26.69 10.14 -35.67
CA VAL A 176 27.31 10.65 -36.91
C VAL A 176 28.31 9.63 -37.42
N GLY A 177 28.48 9.56 -38.74
CA GLY A 177 29.46 8.68 -39.37
C GLY A 177 29.28 8.61 -40.87
N LYS A 178 30.07 7.76 -41.52
CA LYS A 178 29.97 7.53 -42.97
C LYS A 178 28.77 6.65 -43.29
N VAL A 179 28.22 6.83 -44.48
CA VAL A 179 27.22 5.92 -45.05
C VAL A 179 27.87 4.58 -45.46
N PRO A 180 27.17 3.45 -45.33
CA PRO A 180 25.96 3.29 -44.51
C PRO A 180 26.31 3.33 -43.01
N LEU A 181 25.53 4.06 -42.21
CA LEU A 181 25.85 4.27 -40.80
C LEU A 181 25.42 3.05 -39.97
N GLN A 182 26.39 2.27 -39.52
CA GLN A 182 26.15 1.24 -38.52
C GLN A 182 26.05 1.89 -37.14
N VAL A 183 24.93 1.66 -36.46
CA VAL A 183 24.68 2.11 -35.09
C VAL A 183 24.50 0.92 -34.17
N ASP A 184 25.08 1.03 -32.98
CA ASP A 184 24.88 0.12 -31.86
C ASP A 184 23.76 0.62 -30.97
N LEU A 185 22.92 -0.33 -30.57
CA LEU A 185 21.74 -0.17 -29.73
C LEU A 185 22.01 -0.86 -28.40
N GLU A 186 21.82 -0.14 -27.31
CA GLU A 186 22.15 -0.64 -25.97
C GLU A 186 21.00 -0.33 -25.00
N ALA A 187 20.44 -1.37 -24.37
CA ALA A 187 19.33 -1.25 -23.42
C ALA A 187 19.60 -1.91 -22.05
N SER A 188 20.87 -2.21 -21.72
CA SER A 188 21.26 -2.80 -20.43
C SER A 188 20.89 -1.96 -19.20
N GLN A 189 20.61 -0.67 -19.38
CA GLN A 189 20.13 0.19 -18.29
C GLN A 189 18.62 0.07 -18.02
N SER A 190 17.86 -0.63 -18.86
CA SER A 190 16.43 -0.88 -18.62
C SER A 190 16.21 -1.70 -17.34
N ARG A 191 15.11 -1.45 -16.63
CA ARG A 191 14.74 -2.07 -15.34
C ARG A 191 13.26 -2.43 -15.28
N VAL A 192 12.94 -3.55 -14.64
CA VAL A 192 11.57 -3.99 -14.32
C VAL A 192 11.52 -4.53 -12.88
N PRO A 193 10.38 -4.41 -12.16
CA PRO A 193 10.29 -4.79 -10.75
C PRO A 193 10.46 -6.29 -10.46
N ASP A 194 10.16 -7.16 -11.42
CA ASP A 194 10.30 -8.61 -11.36
C ASP A 194 11.71 -9.11 -11.76
N GLY A 195 12.64 -8.20 -12.08
CA GLY A 195 14.04 -8.52 -12.36
C GLY A 195 14.40 -8.48 -13.84
N ARG A 196 14.56 -9.65 -14.49
CA ARG A 196 15.23 -9.76 -15.80
C ARG A 196 14.27 -9.51 -16.96
N ILE A 197 14.69 -8.65 -17.91
CA ILE A 197 13.96 -8.40 -19.15
C ILE A 197 14.24 -9.53 -20.14
N PHE A 198 13.18 -10.19 -20.63
CA PHE A 198 13.29 -11.34 -21.54
C PHE A 198 13.27 -10.97 -23.02
N ASN A 199 12.71 -9.82 -23.38
CA ASN A 199 12.55 -9.42 -24.77
C ASN A 199 12.92 -7.95 -24.96
N TYR A 200 13.82 -7.70 -25.92
CA TYR A 200 14.21 -6.37 -26.35
C TYR A 200 13.89 -6.26 -27.84
N GLN A 201 13.16 -5.20 -28.20
CA GLN A 201 12.75 -4.93 -29.57
C GLN A 201 13.13 -3.50 -29.93
N TRP A 202 13.71 -3.35 -31.11
CA TRP A 202 14.13 -2.08 -31.66
C TRP A 202 13.46 -1.88 -33.01
N ALA A 203 13.04 -0.65 -33.27
CA ALA A 203 12.51 -0.25 -34.57
C ALA A 203 13.06 1.12 -34.95
N SER A 204 13.38 1.31 -36.23
CA SER A 204 13.72 2.62 -36.78
C SER A 204 12.51 3.26 -37.46
N SER A 205 12.58 4.57 -37.73
CA SER A 205 11.60 5.28 -38.56
C SER A 205 11.53 4.77 -40.00
N GLU A 206 12.52 4.00 -40.43
CA GLU A 206 12.61 3.36 -41.74
C GLU A 206 12.06 1.93 -41.73
N ALA A 207 11.29 1.58 -40.69
CA ALA A 207 10.68 0.27 -40.49
C ALA A 207 11.67 -0.90 -40.36
N GLN A 208 12.98 -0.64 -40.17
CA GLN A 208 13.92 -1.68 -39.79
C GLN A 208 13.61 -2.17 -38.38
N LYS A 209 13.78 -3.47 -38.14
CA LYS A 209 13.53 -4.10 -36.84
C LYS A 209 14.70 -4.98 -36.46
N THR A 210 15.07 -4.96 -35.19
CA THR A 210 16.04 -5.90 -34.61
C THR A 210 15.68 -6.19 -33.16
N SER A 211 16.31 -7.20 -32.56
CA SER A 211 16.06 -7.62 -31.19
C SER A 211 17.36 -7.91 -30.44
N GLY A 212 17.29 -7.92 -29.12
CA GLY A 212 18.43 -8.15 -28.24
C GLY A 212 18.77 -6.94 -27.37
N GLN A 213 19.35 -7.20 -26.20
CA GLN A 213 19.77 -6.16 -25.25
C GLN A 213 20.85 -5.25 -25.86
N ARG A 214 21.74 -5.86 -26.63
CA ARG A 214 22.69 -5.21 -27.54
C ARG A 214 22.37 -5.67 -28.94
N ALA A 215 22.19 -4.73 -29.85
CA ALA A 215 21.91 -5.00 -31.25
C ALA A 215 22.56 -3.92 -32.11
N SER A 216 22.60 -4.13 -33.42
CA SER A 216 23.05 -3.10 -34.37
C SER A 216 22.02 -2.94 -35.49
N LEU A 217 21.93 -1.73 -36.03
CA LEU A 217 21.17 -1.39 -37.24
C LEU A 217 22.07 -0.63 -38.22
N THR A 218 21.71 -0.69 -39.49
CA THR A 218 22.39 0.05 -40.55
C THR A 218 21.43 1.10 -41.09
N LEU A 219 21.66 2.36 -40.75
CA LEU A 219 20.79 3.48 -41.06
C LEU A 219 21.30 4.27 -42.28
N ALA A 220 20.37 4.93 -42.98
CA ALA A 220 20.72 5.98 -43.91
C ALA A 220 21.20 7.23 -43.16
N VAL A 221 22.10 8.00 -43.77
CA VAL A 221 22.58 9.28 -43.23
C VAL A 221 21.98 10.40 -44.07
N ILE A 222 21.72 11.54 -43.42
CA ILE A 222 21.40 12.80 -44.09
C ILE A 222 22.70 13.57 -44.23
N ASP A 223 23.09 13.92 -45.44
CA ASP A 223 24.29 14.71 -45.69
C ASP A 223 24.10 16.20 -45.33
N SER A 224 25.15 17.00 -45.52
CA SER A 224 25.10 18.45 -45.29
C SER A 224 24.16 19.21 -46.22
N TYR A 225 23.70 18.58 -47.30
CA TYR A 225 22.77 19.14 -48.28
C TYR A 225 21.32 18.71 -48.01
N GLY A 226 21.08 17.89 -46.96
CA GLY A 226 19.76 17.40 -46.61
C GLY A 226 19.33 16.16 -47.39
N GLU A 227 20.21 15.61 -48.23
CA GLU A 227 19.93 14.40 -49.00
C GLU A 227 20.16 13.16 -48.15
N LYS A 228 19.19 12.24 -48.18
CA LYS A 228 19.21 11.01 -47.39
C LYS A 228 19.69 9.84 -48.25
N GLY A 229 20.72 9.13 -47.80
CA GLY A 229 21.28 8.01 -48.56
C GLY A 229 21.89 6.92 -47.69
N THR A 230 21.95 5.72 -48.25
CA THR A 230 22.67 4.56 -47.70
C THR A 230 24.00 4.31 -48.39
N THR A 231 24.27 5.03 -49.49
CA THR A 231 25.43 4.85 -50.34
C THR A 231 26.17 6.17 -50.42
N GLU A 232 27.50 6.12 -50.33
CA GLU A 232 28.35 7.29 -50.52
C GLU A 232 28.24 7.72 -51.99
N LYS A 233 27.71 8.92 -52.22
CA LYS A 233 27.71 9.50 -53.57
C LYS A 233 29.09 10.07 -53.84
N THR A 234 29.65 9.76 -55.01
CA THR A 234 30.94 10.29 -55.44
C THR A 234 30.78 11.71 -55.96
N GLU A 235 31.71 12.61 -55.62
CA GLU A 235 31.81 13.92 -56.26
C GLU A 235 32.27 13.76 -57.72
N VAL A 236 31.59 14.45 -58.61
CA VAL A 236 31.92 14.55 -60.03
C VAL A 236 32.04 16.03 -60.38
N THR A 237 33.10 16.37 -61.09
CA THR A 237 33.35 17.75 -61.51
C THR A 237 32.61 18.04 -62.81
N LEU A 238 31.78 19.08 -62.83
CA LEU A 238 31.19 19.64 -64.04
C LEU A 238 32.02 20.86 -64.47
N THR A 239 32.64 20.79 -65.65
CA THR A 239 33.33 21.92 -66.26
C THR A 239 32.52 22.43 -67.44
N VAL A 240 32.07 23.68 -67.37
CA VAL A 240 31.35 24.34 -68.45
C VAL A 240 32.34 25.10 -69.31
N LYS A 241 32.36 24.82 -70.60
CA LYS A 241 33.18 25.58 -71.55
C LYS A 241 32.27 26.45 -72.42
N LYS A 242 32.46 27.76 -72.32
CA LYS A 242 31.87 28.69 -73.26
C LYS A 242 32.50 28.53 -74.64
N GLN A 243 31.69 28.37 -75.68
CA GLN A 243 32.12 28.34 -77.08
C GLN A 243 31.44 29.48 -77.88
N GLY A 244 32.16 30.04 -78.85
CA GLY A 244 31.73 31.20 -79.63
C GLY A 244 32.41 32.51 -79.22
N THR A 245 32.05 33.60 -79.89
CA THR A 245 32.67 34.93 -79.72
C THR A 245 31.85 35.91 -78.87
N GLY A 246 30.61 35.56 -78.49
CA GLY A 246 29.75 36.42 -77.66
C GLY A 246 30.28 36.56 -76.24
N ASN A 247 29.97 37.65 -75.54
CA ASN A 247 30.42 37.92 -74.16
C ASN A 247 29.38 37.59 -73.08
N GLY A 248 28.25 36.96 -73.45
CA GLY A 248 27.24 36.48 -72.50
C GLY A 248 27.76 35.57 -71.38
N THR A 249 26.99 35.44 -70.30
CA THR A 249 27.36 34.66 -69.09
C THR A 249 26.64 33.32 -69.04
N ILE A 250 27.23 32.36 -68.29
CA ILE A 250 26.56 31.11 -67.93
C ILE A 250 26.58 31.00 -66.41
N THR A 251 25.41 30.89 -65.80
CA THR A 251 25.27 30.79 -64.35
C THR A 251 24.48 29.54 -63.96
N GLY A 252 24.85 28.92 -62.85
CA GLY A 252 24.18 27.82 -62.17
C GLY A 252 24.45 27.87 -60.67
N ILE A 253 23.90 26.92 -59.91
CA ILE A 253 24.24 26.80 -58.48
C ILE A 253 25.72 26.41 -58.37
N GLY A 254 26.58 27.30 -57.89
CA GLY A 254 28.04 27.08 -57.79
C GLY A 254 28.84 27.29 -59.08
N ILE A 255 28.19 27.57 -60.21
CA ILE A 255 28.87 27.87 -61.48
C ILE A 255 28.58 29.31 -61.90
N ASP A 256 29.63 30.08 -62.19
CA ASP A 256 29.53 31.41 -62.82
C ASP A 256 30.66 31.59 -63.84
N CYS A 257 30.36 31.19 -65.07
CA CYS A 257 31.29 31.19 -66.18
C CYS A 257 31.60 32.63 -66.63
N GLY A 258 32.60 33.17 -65.97
CA GLY A 258 33.17 34.52 -66.08
C GLY A 258 34.35 34.66 -65.11
N SER A 259 34.24 34.00 -63.95
CA SER A 259 35.34 33.83 -62.99
C SER A 259 35.58 32.36 -62.62
N ASP A 260 34.53 31.54 -62.55
CA ASP A 260 34.64 30.11 -62.26
C ASP A 260 33.65 29.28 -63.08
N CYS A 261 34.20 28.45 -63.96
CA CYS A 261 33.42 27.59 -64.85
C CYS A 261 33.38 26.13 -64.38
N THR A 262 33.88 25.82 -63.18
CA THR A 262 34.02 24.45 -62.70
C THR A 262 33.43 24.31 -61.31
N GLU A 263 32.63 23.28 -61.08
CA GLU A 263 32.09 22.99 -59.76
C GLU A 263 31.98 21.49 -59.53
N ASN A 264 32.16 21.06 -58.29
CA ASN A 264 31.97 19.67 -57.88
C ASN A 264 30.53 19.44 -57.44
N TYR A 265 29.89 18.42 -58.00
CA TYR A 265 28.56 17.98 -57.61
C TYR A 265 28.55 16.52 -57.21
N LEU A 266 27.67 16.12 -56.31
CA LEU A 266 27.42 14.70 -56.06
C LEU A 266 26.81 14.05 -57.31
N ALA A 267 27.19 12.80 -57.59
CA ALA A 267 26.61 12.01 -58.67
C ALA A 267 25.07 12.00 -58.62
N ASP A 268 24.44 12.00 -59.80
CA ASP A 268 22.99 12.07 -60.01
C ASP A 268 22.31 13.39 -59.58
N THR A 269 23.08 14.40 -59.16
CA THR A 269 22.54 15.75 -58.91
C THR A 269 22.09 16.39 -60.23
N SER A 270 20.84 16.85 -60.26
CA SER A 270 20.32 17.63 -61.40
C SER A 270 20.75 19.09 -61.28
N VAL A 271 21.59 19.55 -62.21
CA VAL A 271 22.08 20.93 -62.26
C VAL A 271 21.39 21.67 -63.38
N THR A 272 20.80 22.83 -63.08
CA THR A 272 20.22 23.74 -64.08
C THR A 272 21.20 24.86 -64.39
N LEU A 273 21.60 24.97 -65.65
CA LEU A 273 22.45 26.05 -66.15
C LEU A 273 21.61 27.05 -66.95
N THR A 274 21.89 28.33 -66.78
CA THR A 274 21.24 29.42 -67.49
C THR A 274 22.28 30.20 -68.28
N ALA A 275 22.12 30.22 -69.61
CA ALA A 275 22.93 31.05 -70.48
C ALA A 275 22.21 32.38 -70.74
N LYS A 276 22.91 33.50 -70.57
CA LYS A 276 22.43 34.84 -70.89
C LYS A 276 23.33 35.49 -71.93
N PRO A 277 22.93 35.50 -73.22
CA PRO A 277 23.65 36.23 -74.26
C PRO A 277 23.73 37.73 -73.95
N ASP A 278 24.82 38.36 -74.39
CA ASP A 278 24.94 39.80 -74.50
C ASP A 278 24.16 40.32 -75.73
N ASN A 279 23.94 41.64 -75.81
CA ASN A 279 23.03 42.26 -76.78
C ASN A 279 23.34 41.93 -78.26
N GLU A 280 24.56 41.48 -78.58
CA GLU A 280 25.00 41.15 -79.94
C GLU A 280 25.22 39.64 -80.17
N ALA A 281 24.91 38.79 -79.19
CA ALA A 281 25.05 37.35 -79.31
C ALA A 281 23.71 36.63 -79.22
N THR A 282 23.64 35.46 -79.83
CA THR A 282 22.47 34.56 -79.77
C THR A 282 22.89 33.25 -79.13
N PHE A 283 22.13 32.79 -78.13
CA PHE A 283 22.32 31.45 -77.58
C PHE A 283 21.79 30.41 -78.59
N VAL A 284 22.69 29.59 -79.11
CA VAL A 284 22.36 28.57 -80.12
C VAL A 284 22.03 27.19 -79.53
N GLY A 285 22.45 26.92 -78.29
CA GLY A 285 22.14 25.66 -77.61
C GLY A 285 23.26 25.18 -76.69
N TRP A 286 22.97 24.08 -75.98
CA TRP A 286 23.92 23.32 -75.18
C TRP A 286 24.45 22.13 -75.98
N SER A 287 25.72 21.78 -75.79
CA SER A 287 26.33 20.56 -76.35
C SER A 287 27.31 19.97 -75.34
N GLY A 288 27.28 18.67 -75.13
CA GLY A 288 28.12 17.95 -74.17
C GLY A 288 27.68 16.50 -74.05
#